data_AF-A0A933QV86-F1
#
_entry.id   AF-A0A933QV86-F1
#
_cell.length_a   1.000
_cell.length_b   1.000
_cell.length_c   1.000
_cell.angle_alpha   90.00
_cell.angle_beta   90.00
_cell.angle_gamma   90.00
#
_symmetry.space_group_name_H-M   'P 1'
#
loop_
_entity.id
_entity.type
_entity.pdbx_description
1 polymer ?
#
loop_
_entity_poly.entity_id
_entity_poly.type
_entity_poly.pdbx_seq_one_letter_code
_entity_poly.pdbx_strand_id
1 'polypeptide(L)'
;MESTTMQDLALATMPMQVLVTESTEENAAQKENAQELAALEASLMACATVQSTTEYITDAVPCQIATAPILDDQGKEKAATNLAAHSDDPEYSTEADLCQIVVIPTLEEITTAIADAARKRIESAHCEMDETRARIERECAAREITLQAMQERVRNIQASLDRLVGERAELEKRARTFLSGGQLNAMLGQMHLAFNARQLELEDALATAKTDEAEEQEEIQTASVTDALELQLAQQELEKLESSAPEVAQAIKLAESAGQIIAAARQAVSDGMLHDAAALLHQARAANADPIVVADIEQQLASAKQDEVVRDLVARINANTDQPGALKRIREMIQEAETAGIADKVTPYAEHAMQIARNAANARFAQARPIANHLVKEGFIPVIGDGRIEAWTKLSRNGDSNAEHQSTWVLDHILSLRGNGEWRTEKPRVPVTRKTLSPRVMRSRWYHEWVAQQASSPSDSEFTDQRV
;
A
#
# COMPACT_ATOMS: atom_id res chain seq x y z
N MET A 1 -59.06 4.96 -37.08
CA MET A 1 -59.57 6.33 -37.29
C MET A 1 -60.76 6.48 -36.38
N GLU A 2 -60.59 7.18 -35.26
CA GLU A 2 -61.59 7.58 -34.24
C GLU A 2 -60.77 8.44 -33.25
N SER A 3 -60.88 9.77 -33.22
CA SER A 3 -61.76 10.59 -32.37
C SER A 3 -61.75 10.08 -30.92
N THR A 4 -61.42 10.85 -29.87
CA THR A 4 -62.15 12.05 -29.41
C THR A 4 -61.37 12.72 -28.26
N THR A 5 -61.48 14.04 -28.15
CA THR A 5 -60.91 14.94 -27.13
C THR A 5 -61.68 14.93 -25.79
N MET A 6 -60.98 15.11 -24.66
CA MET A 6 -61.49 15.45 -23.31
C MET A 6 -60.38 16.23 -22.58
N GLN A 7 -60.57 17.49 -22.15
CA GLN A 7 -61.32 18.03 -20.99
C GLN A 7 -60.40 18.38 -19.80
N ASP A 8 -60.37 19.68 -19.52
CA ASP A 8 -60.31 20.38 -18.23
C ASP A 8 -59.30 19.94 -17.15
N LEU A 9 -58.23 20.74 -17.01
CA LEU A 9 -57.40 20.84 -15.81
C LEU A 9 -57.77 22.11 -15.04
N ALA A 10 -58.49 21.95 -13.92
CA ALA A 10 -58.64 22.96 -12.88
C ALA A 10 -58.77 22.28 -11.51
N LEU A 11 -57.70 22.29 -10.71
CA LEU A 11 -57.66 21.98 -9.28
C LEU A 11 -56.49 22.81 -8.70
N ALA A 12 -56.76 23.98 -8.13
CA ALA A 12 -57.17 24.20 -6.75
C ALA A 12 -56.02 23.95 -5.75
N THR A 13 -55.31 25.05 -5.50
CA THR A 13 -54.31 25.30 -4.46
C THR A 13 -54.92 25.13 -3.07
N MET A 14 -54.27 24.35 -2.19
CA MET A 14 -54.49 24.40 -0.73
C MET A 14 -53.16 24.69 -0.03
N PRO A 15 -53.13 25.61 0.96
CA PRO A 15 -51.93 25.91 1.73
C PRO A 15 -51.75 24.95 2.91
N MET A 16 -50.54 24.37 3.04
CA MET A 16 -50.09 23.70 4.25
C MET A 16 -49.86 24.74 5.36
N GLN A 17 -50.67 24.68 6.42
CA GLN A 17 -50.34 25.24 7.72
C GLN A 17 -49.35 24.29 8.40
N VAL A 18 -48.10 24.72 8.53
CA VAL A 18 -47.10 24.08 9.39
C VAL A 18 -47.31 24.65 10.80
N LEU A 19 -47.78 23.81 11.72
CA LEU A 19 -47.72 24.06 13.15
C LEU A 19 -46.25 24.10 13.57
N VAL A 20 -45.77 25.26 14.02
CA VAL A 20 -44.52 25.40 14.77
C VAL A 20 -44.88 25.30 16.25
N THR A 21 -44.66 24.13 16.84
CA THR A 21 -44.63 23.92 18.28
C THR A 21 -43.51 22.93 18.55
N GLU A 22 -42.30 23.43 18.83
CA GLU A 22 -41.21 22.78 19.57
C GLU A 22 -39.90 23.58 19.34
N SER A 23 -39.62 24.56 20.20
CA SER A 23 -38.26 25.16 20.30
C SER A 23 -37.95 25.74 21.69
N THR A 24 -38.61 25.24 22.74
CA THR A 24 -38.43 25.73 24.12
C THR A 24 -37.61 24.78 25.00
N GLU A 25 -37.55 23.48 24.68
CA GLU A 25 -36.78 22.51 25.48
C GLU A 25 -35.29 22.48 25.07
N GLU A 26 -34.99 22.63 23.78
CA GLU A 26 -33.60 22.65 23.28
C GLU A 26 -32.84 23.90 23.76
N ASN A 27 -33.54 25.02 23.95
CA ASN A 27 -32.98 26.24 24.54
C ASN A 27 -32.80 26.16 26.06
N ALA A 28 -33.47 25.25 26.76
CA ALA A 28 -33.29 25.07 28.19
C ALA A 28 -32.04 24.24 28.48
N ALA A 29 -31.84 23.13 27.75
CA ALA A 29 -30.66 22.28 27.88
C ALA A 29 -29.36 23.00 27.49
N GLN A 30 -29.38 23.84 26.45
CA GLN A 30 -28.21 24.66 26.09
C GLN A 30 -27.87 25.73 27.14
N LYS A 31 -28.86 26.19 27.92
CA LYS A 31 -28.67 27.22 28.94
C LYS A 31 -28.13 26.63 30.25
N GLU A 32 -28.51 25.40 30.56
CA GLU A 32 -28.01 24.65 31.72
C GLU A 32 -26.53 24.26 31.51
N ASN A 33 -26.18 23.75 30.33
CA ASN A 33 -24.77 23.47 29.97
C ASN A 33 -23.87 24.72 29.99
N ALA A 34 -24.40 25.89 29.57
CA ALA A 34 -23.63 27.14 29.62
C ALA A 34 -23.42 27.65 31.06
N GLN A 35 -24.36 27.37 31.98
CA GLN A 35 -24.22 27.72 33.39
C GLN A 35 -23.24 26.81 34.12
N GLU A 36 -23.20 25.51 33.81
CA GLU A 36 -22.23 24.58 34.38
C GLU A 36 -20.80 24.88 33.92
N LEU A 37 -20.61 25.23 32.64
CA LEU A 37 -19.29 25.62 32.12
C LEU A 37 -18.77 26.91 32.78
N ALA A 38 -19.65 27.90 32.98
CA ALA A 38 -19.30 29.15 33.64
C ALA A 38 -18.99 28.96 35.15
N ALA A 39 -19.66 28.01 35.81
CA ALA A 39 -19.38 27.67 37.21
C ALA A 39 -18.02 26.95 37.36
N LEU A 40 -17.64 26.10 36.39
CA LEU A 40 -16.34 25.44 36.33
C LEU A 40 -15.18 26.44 36.08
N GLU A 41 -15.35 27.37 35.14
CA GLU A 41 -14.36 28.44 34.89
C GLU A 41 -14.17 29.35 36.13
N ALA A 42 -15.26 29.69 36.83
CA ALA A 42 -15.19 30.48 38.05
C ALA A 42 -14.48 29.73 39.21
N SER A 43 -14.67 28.41 39.31
CA SER A 43 -13.98 27.58 40.31
C SER A 43 -12.47 27.45 40.01
N LEU A 44 -12.09 27.34 38.73
CA LEU A 44 -10.69 27.29 38.28
C LEU A 44 -9.94 28.60 38.57
N MET A 45 -10.58 29.75 38.36
CA MET A 45 -10.00 31.06 38.68
C MET A 45 -9.82 31.28 40.19
N ALA A 46 -10.69 30.70 41.03
CA ALA A 46 -10.59 30.76 42.48
C ALA A 46 -9.46 29.87 43.04
N CYS A 47 -9.14 28.74 42.38
CA CYS A 47 -8.01 27.90 42.77
C CYS A 47 -6.65 28.48 42.35
N ALA A 48 -6.59 29.20 41.22
CA ALA A 48 -5.35 29.85 40.77
C ALA A 48 -4.92 31.04 41.66
N THR A 49 -5.84 31.65 42.40
CA THR A 49 -5.54 32.83 43.25
C THR A 49 -4.95 32.47 44.63
N VAL A 50 -4.97 31.20 45.05
CA VAL A 50 -4.52 30.78 46.40
C VAL A 50 -3.05 30.33 46.44
N GLN A 51 -2.39 30.13 45.30
CA GLN A 51 -0.96 29.73 45.26
C GLN A 51 0.02 30.89 44.99
N SER A 52 -0.43 32.15 44.93
CA SER A 52 0.41 33.32 44.70
C SER A 52 0.73 34.12 45.97
N THR A 53 1.16 33.43 47.03
CA THR A 53 1.89 34.07 48.15
C THR A 53 2.98 33.13 48.65
N THR A 54 4.08 33.04 47.91
CA THR A 54 5.37 32.63 48.47
C THR A 54 6.31 33.83 48.42
N GLU A 55 6.83 34.13 49.61
CA GLU A 55 7.62 35.28 49.99
C GLU A 55 8.92 35.40 49.17
N TYR A 56 9.29 36.65 48.87
CA TYR A 56 10.60 37.03 48.40
C TYR A 56 11.65 36.66 49.47
N ILE A 57 12.59 35.77 49.14
CA ILE A 57 13.90 35.68 49.80
C ILE A 57 14.93 36.17 48.79
N THR A 58 15.35 37.41 48.97
CA THR A 58 16.56 37.96 48.35
C THR A 58 17.77 37.55 49.19
N ASP A 59 18.42 36.45 48.82
CA ASP A 59 19.78 36.16 49.27
C ASP A 59 20.73 36.20 48.08
N ALA A 60 21.62 37.20 48.11
CA ALA A 60 22.73 37.33 47.18
C ALA A 60 23.77 36.25 47.48
N VAL A 61 23.80 35.21 46.65
CA VAL A 61 24.90 34.22 46.63
C VAL A 61 26.02 34.77 45.75
N PRO A 62 27.28 34.88 46.22
CA PRO A 62 28.39 35.18 45.36
C PRO A 62 28.69 33.97 44.46
N CYS A 63 28.62 34.17 43.15
CA CYS A 63 28.99 33.18 42.15
C CYS A 63 30.47 32.78 42.33
N GLN A 64 30.74 31.60 42.88
CA GLN A 64 31.97 30.86 42.58
C GLN A 64 31.68 29.97 41.38
N ILE A 65 32.13 30.42 40.21
CA ILE A 65 32.15 29.60 38.99
C ILE A 65 33.24 28.54 39.20
N ALA A 66 32.85 27.36 39.68
CA ALA A 66 33.67 26.17 39.59
C ALA A 66 33.62 25.69 38.13
N THR A 67 34.73 25.84 37.42
CA THR A 67 34.91 25.35 36.05
C THR A 67 34.83 23.82 36.05
N ALA A 68 33.96 23.25 35.23
CA ALA A 68 33.92 21.80 35.01
C ALA A 68 35.24 21.33 34.38
N PRO A 69 35.76 20.14 34.75
CA PRO A 69 36.97 19.61 34.14
C PRO A 69 36.70 19.25 32.68
N ILE A 70 37.55 19.76 31.79
CA ILE A 70 37.66 19.30 30.40
C ILE A 70 38.18 17.87 30.45
N LEU A 71 37.35 16.91 30.04
CA LEU A 71 37.77 15.54 29.76
C LEU A 71 38.66 15.56 28.51
N ASP A 72 39.78 14.84 28.54
CA ASP A 72 40.51 14.48 27.33
C ASP A 72 39.83 13.28 26.64
N ASP A 73 40.13 13.06 25.35
CA ASP A 73 39.54 12.02 24.49
C ASP A 73 39.75 10.56 24.97
N GLN A 74 40.29 10.35 26.18
CA GLN A 74 40.49 9.03 26.79
C GLN A 74 39.81 8.82 28.15
N GLY A 75 39.03 9.80 28.65
CA GLY A 75 38.09 9.56 29.75
C GLY A 75 38.72 9.03 31.05
N LYS A 76 39.86 9.58 31.49
CA LYS A 76 40.46 9.23 32.80
C LYS A 76 40.45 10.39 33.79
N GLU A 77 39.64 10.22 34.82
CA GLU A 77 39.52 11.09 35.99
C GLU A 77 40.80 11.04 36.85
N LYS A 78 41.50 12.17 37.03
CA LYS A 78 42.56 12.28 38.05
C LYS A 78 41.93 12.75 39.36
N ALA A 79 41.84 11.84 40.32
CA ALA A 79 41.39 12.12 41.68
C ALA A 79 42.30 13.15 42.38
N ALA A 80 41.73 14.29 42.76
CA ALA A 80 42.34 15.20 43.73
C ALA A 80 41.99 14.71 45.14
N THR A 81 43.02 14.31 45.89
CA THR A 81 42.91 13.91 47.29
C THR A 81 42.95 15.17 48.13
N ASN A 82 41.86 15.56 48.78
CA ASN A 82 41.85 16.58 49.83
C ASN A 82 41.48 15.91 51.16
N LEU A 83 42.48 15.73 52.03
CA LEU A 83 42.28 15.41 53.44
C LEU A 83 42.87 16.56 54.26
N ALA A 84 41.99 17.27 54.96
CA ALA A 84 42.31 18.36 55.85
C ALA A 84 42.97 17.86 57.14
N ALA A 85 44.03 18.56 57.59
CA ALA A 85 44.45 18.58 58.98
C ALA A 85 45.30 19.83 59.30
N HIS A 86 44.69 20.73 60.09
CA HIS A 86 45.22 21.40 61.28
C HIS A 86 46.38 22.43 61.26
N SER A 87 46.09 23.46 62.08
CA SER A 87 46.92 24.32 62.94
C SER A 87 47.79 25.45 62.34
N ASP A 88 47.39 26.67 62.71
CA ASP A 88 48.18 27.76 63.29
C ASP A 88 49.60 28.03 62.73
N ASP A 89 49.70 29.06 61.87
CA ASP A 89 50.58 30.24 62.01
C ASP A 89 50.55 31.06 60.70
N PRO A 90 50.47 32.41 60.71
CA PRO A 90 50.50 33.20 59.48
C PRO A 90 51.96 33.53 59.10
N GLU A 91 52.63 32.60 58.44
CA GLU A 91 53.83 32.95 57.65
C GLU A 91 53.42 33.37 56.25
N TYR A 92 53.77 34.61 55.88
CA TYR A 92 53.62 35.18 54.55
C TYR A 92 54.43 34.35 53.54
N SER A 93 53.76 33.43 52.84
CA SER A 93 54.30 32.77 51.65
C SER A 93 54.04 33.64 50.42
N THR A 94 55.10 34.19 49.85
CA THR A 94 55.10 34.87 48.55
C THR A 94 55.35 33.88 47.42
N GLU A 95 54.57 32.80 47.35
CA GLU A 95 54.53 32.00 46.14
C GLU A 95 53.71 32.74 45.10
N ALA A 96 54.35 33.04 43.96
CA ALA A 96 53.73 33.65 42.82
C ALA A 96 52.69 32.67 42.28
N ASP A 97 51.43 32.86 42.70
CA ASP A 97 50.27 32.28 42.04
C ASP A 97 50.41 32.55 40.55
N LEU A 98 50.77 31.49 39.81
CA LEU A 98 50.76 31.47 38.37
C LEU A 98 49.32 31.79 37.96
N CYS A 99 49.08 33.03 37.56
CA CYS A 99 47.83 33.47 36.97
C CYS A 99 47.47 32.48 35.86
N GLN A 100 46.56 31.54 36.14
CA GLN A 100 45.93 30.72 35.13
C GLN A 100 45.29 31.71 34.16
N ILE A 101 45.86 31.81 32.96
CA ILE A 101 45.27 32.58 31.88
C ILE A 101 43.98 31.85 31.53
N VAL A 102 42.88 32.31 32.12
CA VAL A 102 41.54 31.87 31.75
C VAL A 102 41.37 32.25 30.29
N VAL A 103 41.33 31.25 29.42
CA VAL A 103 40.97 31.44 28.01
C VAL A 103 39.52 31.91 28.01
N ILE A 104 39.32 33.20 27.76
CA ILE A 104 37.99 33.78 27.63
C ILE A 104 37.46 33.35 26.26
N PRO A 105 36.37 32.57 26.19
CA PRO A 105 35.81 32.15 24.92
C PRO A 105 35.41 33.37 24.09
N THR A 106 35.58 33.26 22.78
CA THR A 106 35.21 34.32 21.86
C THR A 106 33.68 34.47 21.80
N LEU A 107 33.21 35.64 21.38
CA LEU A 107 31.77 35.87 21.22
C LEU A 107 31.14 34.85 20.24
N GLU A 108 31.86 34.44 19.20
CA GLU A 108 31.41 33.43 18.23
C GLU A 108 31.29 32.03 18.86
N GLU A 109 32.23 31.65 19.73
CA GLU A 109 32.15 30.38 20.48
C GLU A 109 30.97 30.38 21.45
N ILE A 110 30.71 31.50 22.12
CA ILE A 110 29.56 31.66 23.02
C ILE A 110 28.24 31.58 22.25
N THR A 111 28.10 32.28 21.12
CA THR A 111 26.86 32.26 20.32
C THR A 111 26.61 30.88 19.72
N THR A 112 27.64 30.17 19.26
CA THR A 112 27.53 28.80 18.74
C THR A 112 27.10 27.84 19.85
N ALA A 113 27.71 27.93 21.04
CA ALA A 113 27.34 27.10 22.18
C ALA A 113 25.89 27.34 22.64
N ILE A 114 25.41 28.59 22.61
CA ILE A 114 24.01 28.93 22.91
C ILE A 114 23.08 28.35 21.85
N ALA A 115 23.42 28.46 20.56
CA ALA A 115 22.62 27.91 19.46
C ALA A 115 22.53 26.38 19.52
N ASP A 116 23.63 25.70 19.82
CA ASP A 116 23.66 24.24 19.98
C ASP A 116 22.86 23.78 21.21
N ALA A 117 22.95 24.51 22.33
CA ALA A 117 22.14 24.24 23.51
C ALA A 117 20.64 24.47 23.25
N ALA A 118 20.29 25.56 22.55
CA ALA A 118 18.93 25.84 22.14
C ALA A 118 18.39 24.74 21.20
N ARG A 119 19.22 24.29 20.25
CA ARG A 119 18.87 23.21 19.32
C ARG A 119 18.53 21.93 20.06
N LYS A 120 19.45 21.44 20.92
CA LYS A 120 19.23 20.24 21.72
C LYS A 120 17.97 20.32 22.57
N ARG A 121 17.68 21.49 23.14
CA ARG A 121 16.51 21.68 24.00
C ARG A 121 15.20 21.70 23.21
N ILE A 122 15.18 22.34 22.04
CA ILE A 122 14.01 22.33 21.15
C ILE A 122 13.78 20.92 20.57
N GLU A 123 14.84 20.23 20.13
CA GLU A 123 14.76 18.83 19.68
C GLU A 123 14.24 17.89 20.77
N SER A 124 14.73 18.03 22.01
CA SER A 124 14.21 17.26 23.16
C SER A 124 12.73 17.54 23.41
N ALA A 125 12.32 18.81 23.36
CA ALA A 125 10.92 19.19 23.57
C ALA A 125 9.98 18.66 22.47
N HIS A 126 10.41 18.65 21.20
CA HIS A 126 9.68 17.99 20.12
C HIS A 126 9.56 16.47 20.38
N CYS A 127 10.65 15.82 20.76
CA CYS A 127 10.66 14.39 21.10
C CYS A 127 9.69 14.07 22.26
N GLU A 128 9.75 14.84 23.35
CA GLU A 128 8.87 14.68 24.51
C GLU A 128 7.39 14.91 24.15
N MET A 129 7.09 15.88 23.30
CA MET A 129 5.74 16.13 22.80
C MET A 129 5.22 14.94 21.98
N ASP A 130 6.02 14.40 21.06
CA ASP A 130 5.64 13.26 20.24
C ASP A 130 5.49 11.97 21.06
N GLU A 131 6.37 11.75 22.05
CA GLU A 131 6.24 10.65 23.00
C GLU A 131 4.95 10.76 23.83
N THR A 132 4.59 11.97 24.26
CA THR A 132 3.36 12.25 25.01
C THR A 132 2.13 11.97 24.15
N ARG A 133 2.11 12.43 22.89
CA ARG A 133 1.04 12.11 21.93
C ARG A 133 0.91 10.60 21.72
N ALA A 134 2.01 9.91 21.45
CA ALA A 134 2.01 8.47 21.23
C ALA A 134 1.60 7.67 22.49
N ARG A 135 1.87 8.18 23.70
CA ARG A 135 1.40 7.59 24.96
C ARG A 135 -0.11 7.75 25.10
N ILE A 136 -0.62 8.98 24.94
CA ILE A 136 -2.05 9.30 25.01
C ILE A 136 -2.84 8.49 23.98
N GLU A 137 -2.38 8.41 22.72
CA GLU A 137 -3.04 7.62 21.69
C GLU A 137 -3.16 6.14 22.07
N ARG A 138 -2.11 5.55 22.66
CA ARG A 138 -2.14 4.16 23.14
C ARG A 138 -3.11 3.96 24.30
N GLU A 139 -3.14 4.90 25.24
CA GLU A 139 -4.06 4.86 26.38
C GLU A 139 -5.52 5.03 25.93
N CYS A 140 -5.79 5.98 25.02
CA CYS A 140 -7.10 6.15 24.39
C CYS A 140 -7.56 4.87 23.68
N ALA A 141 -6.69 4.25 22.88
CA ALA A 141 -7.01 2.99 22.21
C ALA A 141 -7.28 1.85 23.20
N ALA A 142 -6.52 1.77 24.30
CA ALA A 142 -6.75 0.78 25.35
C ALA A 142 -8.11 0.97 26.05
N ARG A 143 -8.46 2.22 26.40
CA ARG A 143 -9.75 2.57 27.00
C ARG A 143 -10.94 2.34 26.05
N GLU A 144 -10.74 2.57 24.75
CA GLU A 144 -11.79 2.26 23.77
C GLU A 144 -12.06 0.75 23.67
N ILE A 145 -11.01 -0.07 23.73
CA ILE A 145 -11.15 -1.53 23.75
C ILE A 145 -11.87 -2.03 25.01
N THR A 146 -11.56 -1.47 26.20
CA THR A 146 -12.25 -1.83 27.44
C THR A 146 -13.73 -1.46 27.39
N LEU A 147 -14.06 -0.24 26.93
CA LEU A 147 -15.43 0.20 26.74
C LEU A 147 -16.21 -0.71 25.77
N GLN A 148 -15.62 -1.09 24.63
CA GLN A 148 -16.24 -2.02 23.68
C GLN A 148 -16.53 -3.38 24.31
N ALA A 149 -15.61 -3.91 25.12
CA ALA A 149 -15.81 -5.18 25.82
C ALA A 149 -16.96 -5.09 26.85
N MET A 150 -17.10 -3.95 27.54
CA MET A 150 -18.23 -3.72 28.47
C MET A 150 -19.56 -3.60 27.73
N GLN A 151 -19.61 -2.86 26.62
CA GLN A 151 -20.78 -2.76 25.75
C GLN A 151 -21.19 -4.12 25.19
N GLU A 152 -20.23 -4.95 24.80
CA GLU A 152 -20.50 -6.31 24.34
C GLU A 152 -21.08 -7.19 25.46
N ARG A 153 -20.57 -7.06 26.69
CA ARG A 153 -21.12 -7.74 27.87
C ARG A 153 -22.57 -7.33 28.12
N VAL A 154 -22.88 -6.04 28.09
CA VAL A 154 -24.26 -5.52 28.23
C VAL A 154 -25.16 -6.11 27.14
N ARG A 155 -24.71 -6.08 25.88
CA ARG A 155 -25.45 -6.63 24.74
C ARG A 155 -25.72 -8.13 24.87
N ASN A 156 -24.74 -8.90 25.33
CA ASN A 156 -24.87 -10.35 25.50
C ASN A 156 -25.84 -10.72 26.64
N ILE A 157 -25.84 -9.97 27.74
CA ILE A 157 -26.80 -10.16 28.83
C ILE A 157 -28.21 -9.79 28.37
N GLN A 158 -28.37 -8.66 27.66
CA GLN A 158 -29.65 -8.25 27.08
C GLN A 158 -30.21 -9.31 26.11
N ALA A 159 -29.37 -9.83 25.21
CA ALA A 159 -29.77 -10.90 24.29
C ALA A 159 -30.18 -12.19 25.03
N SER A 160 -29.54 -12.48 26.17
CA SER A 160 -29.88 -13.62 27.02
C SER A 160 -31.25 -13.45 27.69
N LEU A 161 -31.59 -12.23 28.14
CA LEU A 161 -32.92 -11.89 28.65
C LEU A 161 -34.00 -12.07 27.56
N ASP A 162 -33.76 -11.53 26.36
CA ASP A 162 -34.71 -11.64 25.25
C ASP A 162 -34.94 -13.10 24.86
N ARG A 163 -33.87 -13.89 24.82
CA ARG A 163 -33.93 -15.34 24.54
C ARG A 163 -34.70 -16.11 25.62
N LEU A 164 -34.53 -15.75 26.89
CA LEU A 164 -35.21 -16.40 28.02
C LEU A 164 -36.74 -16.28 27.89
N VAL A 165 -37.24 -15.14 27.41
CA VAL A 165 -38.68 -14.92 27.15
C VAL A 165 -39.19 -15.88 26.06
N GLY A 166 -38.42 -16.05 24.98
CA GLY A 166 -38.75 -17.00 23.91
C GLY A 166 -38.75 -18.46 24.38
N GLU A 167 -37.72 -18.87 25.11
CA GLU A 167 -37.59 -20.23 25.67
C GLU A 167 -38.74 -20.57 26.63
N ARG A 168 -39.14 -19.60 27.47
CA ARG A 168 -40.30 -19.73 28.35
C ARG A 168 -41.57 -20.02 27.54
N ALA A 169 -41.86 -19.19 26.54
CA ALA A 169 -43.07 -19.33 25.73
C ALA A 169 -43.14 -20.69 25.01
N GLU A 170 -42.01 -21.16 24.48
CA GLU A 170 -41.93 -22.47 23.82
C GLU A 170 -42.15 -23.64 24.79
N LEU A 171 -41.52 -23.60 25.96
CA LEU A 171 -41.68 -24.66 26.95
C LEU A 171 -43.09 -24.67 27.52
N GLU A 172 -43.70 -23.49 27.76
CA GLU A 172 -45.10 -23.42 28.19
C GLU A 172 -46.03 -24.03 27.15
N LYS A 173 -45.81 -23.74 25.86
CA LYS A 173 -46.57 -24.34 24.75
C LYS A 173 -46.42 -25.86 24.72
N ARG A 174 -45.19 -26.36 24.87
CA ARG A 174 -44.91 -27.80 24.94
C ARG A 174 -45.59 -28.45 26.15
N ALA A 175 -45.49 -27.85 27.34
CA ALA A 175 -46.16 -28.34 28.55
C ALA A 175 -47.68 -28.44 28.36
N ARG A 176 -48.31 -27.41 27.78
CA ARG A 176 -49.75 -27.42 27.46
C ARG A 176 -50.15 -28.46 26.41
N THR A 177 -49.22 -28.89 25.57
CA THR A 177 -49.46 -29.93 24.55
C THR A 177 -49.46 -31.34 25.15
N PHE A 178 -48.60 -31.60 26.14
CA PHE A 178 -48.37 -32.94 26.67
C PHE A 178 -48.95 -33.21 28.06
N LEU A 179 -49.25 -32.18 28.85
CA LEU A 179 -49.75 -32.29 30.21
C LEU A 179 -51.17 -31.72 30.32
N SER A 180 -51.94 -32.18 31.31
CA SER A 180 -53.28 -31.67 31.61
C SER A 180 -53.58 -31.63 33.11
N GLY A 181 -54.62 -30.89 33.49
CA GLY A 181 -55.13 -30.84 34.86
C GLY A 181 -54.10 -30.40 35.90
N GLY A 182 -54.07 -31.08 37.05
CA GLY A 182 -53.18 -30.74 38.17
C GLY A 182 -51.68 -30.87 37.84
N GLN A 183 -51.30 -31.81 36.97
CA GLN A 183 -49.90 -32.00 36.57
C GLN A 183 -49.39 -30.83 35.72
N LEU A 184 -50.22 -30.34 34.79
CA LEU A 184 -49.90 -29.14 34.01
C LEU A 184 -49.71 -27.92 34.92
N ASN A 185 -50.64 -27.71 35.86
CA ASN A 185 -50.58 -26.55 36.76
C ASN A 185 -49.34 -26.59 37.67
N ALA A 186 -48.98 -27.77 38.19
CA ALA A 186 -47.77 -27.93 38.99
C ALA A 186 -46.50 -27.65 38.17
N MET A 187 -46.42 -28.17 36.94
CA MET A 187 -45.27 -27.96 36.05
C MET A 187 -45.14 -26.48 35.65
N LEU A 188 -46.24 -25.83 35.24
CA LEU A 188 -46.22 -24.41 34.88
C LEU A 188 -45.80 -23.54 36.08
N GLY A 189 -46.25 -23.87 37.30
CA GLY A 189 -45.82 -23.18 38.52
C GLY A 189 -44.31 -23.29 38.75
N GLN A 190 -43.75 -24.50 38.63
CA GLN A 190 -42.31 -24.71 38.76
C GLN A 190 -41.51 -24.00 37.66
N MET A 191 -41.98 -24.06 36.41
CA MET A 191 -41.37 -23.36 35.29
C MET A 191 -41.36 -21.85 35.52
N HIS A 192 -42.50 -21.24 35.88
CA HIS A 192 -42.55 -19.80 36.15
C HIS A 192 -41.60 -19.38 37.27
N LEU A 193 -41.49 -20.17 38.35
CA LEU A 193 -40.54 -19.89 39.42
C LEU A 193 -39.09 -19.93 38.92
N ALA A 194 -38.72 -20.96 38.16
CA ALA A 194 -37.37 -21.09 37.61
C ALA A 194 -37.03 -19.97 36.62
N PHE A 195 -37.96 -19.64 35.72
CA PHE A 195 -37.78 -18.57 34.75
C PHE A 195 -37.72 -17.19 35.41
N ASN A 196 -38.56 -16.92 36.42
CA ASN A 196 -38.52 -15.66 37.15
C ASN A 196 -37.20 -15.49 37.94
N ALA A 197 -36.71 -16.56 38.57
CA ALA A 197 -35.41 -16.52 39.25
C ALA A 197 -34.28 -16.20 38.27
N ARG A 198 -34.25 -16.88 37.12
CA ARG A 198 -33.24 -16.64 36.09
C ARG A 198 -33.35 -15.25 35.46
N GLN A 199 -34.57 -14.74 35.27
CA GLN A 199 -34.80 -13.39 34.78
C GLN A 199 -34.23 -12.37 35.75
N LEU A 200 -34.51 -12.50 37.05
CA LEU A 200 -33.99 -11.60 38.08
C LEU A 200 -32.45 -11.63 38.12
N GLU A 201 -31.82 -12.80 38.04
CA GLU A 201 -30.36 -12.92 37.96
C GLU A 201 -29.76 -12.17 36.77
N LEU A 202 -30.39 -12.26 35.60
CA LEU A 202 -29.93 -11.60 34.39
C LEU A 202 -30.21 -10.09 34.42
N GLU A 203 -31.32 -9.65 35.02
CA GLU A 203 -31.64 -8.24 35.24
C GLU A 203 -30.63 -7.58 36.19
N ASP A 204 -30.26 -8.26 37.27
CA ASP A 204 -29.25 -7.78 38.22
C ASP A 204 -27.86 -7.71 37.57
N ALA A 205 -27.47 -8.76 36.83
CA ALA A 205 -26.23 -8.76 36.06
C ALA A 205 -26.20 -7.66 34.97
N LEU A 206 -27.35 -7.35 34.35
CA LEU A 206 -27.47 -6.25 33.39
C LEU A 206 -27.32 -4.90 34.08
N ALA A 207 -27.91 -4.72 35.26
CA ALA A 207 -27.78 -3.50 36.04
C ALA A 207 -26.31 -3.25 36.41
N THR A 208 -25.61 -4.27 36.94
CA THR A 208 -24.17 -4.17 37.22
C THR A 208 -23.37 -3.84 35.96
N ALA A 209 -23.60 -4.56 34.85
CA ALA A 209 -22.84 -4.33 33.62
C ALA A 209 -23.07 -2.93 33.02
N LYS A 210 -24.28 -2.35 33.17
CA LYS A 210 -24.57 -0.97 32.75
C LYS A 210 -23.92 0.07 33.66
N THR A 211 -23.82 -0.21 34.96
CA THR A 211 -23.06 0.63 35.88
C THR A 211 -21.58 0.61 35.54
N ASP A 212 -20.99 -0.59 35.34
CA ASP A 212 -19.59 -0.74 34.90
C ASP A 212 -19.35 0.06 33.60
N GLU A 213 -20.24 -0.06 32.60
CA GLU A 213 -20.14 0.70 31.34
C GLU A 213 -20.19 2.22 31.55
N ALA A 214 -21.07 2.70 32.43
CA ALA A 214 -21.21 4.13 32.71
C ALA A 214 -19.99 4.70 33.46
N GLU A 215 -19.44 3.95 34.42
CA GLU A 215 -18.22 4.31 35.16
C GLU A 215 -17.02 4.41 34.20
N GLU A 216 -16.85 3.45 33.29
CA GLU A 216 -15.79 3.48 32.28
C GLU A 216 -15.96 4.67 31.31
N GLN A 217 -17.19 5.00 30.91
CA GLN A 217 -17.45 6.18 30.07
C GLN A 217 -17.08 7.48 30.78
N GLU A 218 -17.35 7.59 32.08
CA GLU A 218 -16.95 8.74 32.90
C GLU A 218 -15.42 8.82 33.05
N GLU A 219 -14.75 7.68 33.28
CA GLU A 219 -13.28 7.60 33.32
C GLU A 219 -12.66 8.05 31.99
N ILE A 220 -13.21 7.63 30.86
CA ILE A 220 -12.74 8.07 29.54
C ILE A 220 -12.89 9.57 29.36
N GLN A 221 -14.02 10.15 29.77
CA GLN A 221 -14.25 11.59 29.66
C GLN A 221 -13.27 12.38 30.54
N THR A 222 -13.09 11.97 31.80
CA THR A 222 -12.15 12.64 32.72
C THR A 222 -10.70 12.50 32.26
N ALA A 223 -10.31 11.33 31.75
CA ALA A 223 -8.99 11.11 31.18
C ALA A 223 -8.76 11.98 29.92
N SER A 224 -9.76 12.11 29.04
CA SER A 224 -9.63 12.93 27.82
C SER A 224 -9.33 14.40 28.11
N VAL A 225 -9.90 14.96 29.19
CA VAL A 225 -9.63 16.32 29.64
C VAL A 225 -8.20 16.44 30.18
N THR A 226 -7.75 15.43 30.93
CA THR A 226 -6.40 15.39 31.50
C THR A 226 -5.35 15.26 30.39
N ASP A 227 -5.57 14.37 29.43
CA ASP A 227 -4.71 14.15 28.26
C ASP A 227 -4.60 15.43 27.40
N ALA A 228 -5.72 16.13 27.19
CA ALA A 228 -5.74 17.40 26.46
C ALA A 228 -4.92 18.49 27.18
N LEU A 229 -5.01 18.56 28.51
CA LEU A 229 -4.27 19.53 29.31
C LEU A 229 -2.75 19.24 29.30
N GLU A 230 -2.36 17.97 29.39
CA GLU A 230 -0.95 17.58 29.29
C GLU A 230 -0.34 17.97 27.93
N LEU A 231 -1.04 17.68 26.83
CA LEU A 231 -0.62 18.09 25.49
C LEU A 231 -0.53 19.61 25.35
N GLN A 232 -1.49 20.35 25.93
CA GLN A 232 -1.48 21.80 25.90
C GLN A 232 -0.27 22.37 26.65
N LEU A 233 0.08 21.82 27.81
CA LEU A 233 1.26 22.24 28.57
C LEU A 233 2.56 21.97 27.82
N ALA A 234 2.74 20.75 27.29
CA ALA A 234 3.91 20.39 26.49
C ALA A 234 4.05 21.31 25.27
N GLN A 235 2.94 21.60 24.59
CA GLN A 235 2.93 22.49 23.44
C GLN A 235 3.27 23.95 23.82
N GLN A 236 2.76 24.47 24.94
CA GLN A 236 3.13 25.80 25.41
C GLN A 236 4.63 25.91 25.76
N GLU A 237 5.23 24.86 26.32
CA GLU A 237 6.67 24.83 26.59
C GLU A 237 7.48 24.84 25.29
N LEU A 238 7.07 24.04 24.31
CA LEU A 238 7.68 24.06 22.98
C LEU A 238 7.57 25.43 22.32
N GLU A 239 6.39 26.05 22.33
CA GLU A 239 6.17 27.39 21.75
C GLU A 239 7.05 28.48 22.43
N LYS A 240 7.26 28.39 23.75
CA LYS A 240 8.19 29.28 24.47
C LYS A 240 9.64 29.08 24.04
N LEU A 241 10.06 27.84 23.83
CA LEU A 241 11.42 27.53 23.35
C LEU A 241 11.62 27.99 21.91
N GLU A 242 10.65 27.75 21.03
CA GLU A 242 10.68 28.16 19.63
C GLU A 242 10.70 29.69 19.47
N SER A 243 9.90 30.41 20.26
CA SER A 243 9.88 31.88 20.25
C SER A 243 11.15 32.49 20.82
N SER A 244 11.86 31.78 21.71
CA SER A 244 13.14 32.22 22.26
C SER A 244 14.32 32.04 21.29
N ALA A 245 14.22 31.10 20.33
CA ALA A 245 15.26 30.83 19.32
C ALA A 245 14.63 30.51 17.95
N PRO A 246 14.05 31.50 17.25
CA PRO A 246 13.22 31.27 16.06
C PRO A 246 14.00 30.69 14.87
N GLU A 247 15.27 31.09 14.68
CA GLU A 247 16.12 30.58 13.61
C GLU A 247 16.46 29.10 13.81
N VAL A 248 16.71 28.70 15.06
CA VAL A 248 16.98 27.30 15.43
C VAL A 248 15.72 26.45 15.29
N ALA A 249 14.57 26.97 15.75
CA ALA A 249 13.28 26.31 15.59
C ALA A 249 12.91 26.08 14.12
N GLN A 250 13.13 27.08 13.25
CA GLN A 250 12.88 26.94 11.82
C GLN A 250 13.78 25.88 11.18
N ALA A 251 15.06 25.82 11.58
CA ALA A 251 15.97 24.80 11.10
C ALA A 251 15.54 23.38 11.53
N ILE A 252 15.08 23.22 12.77
CA ILE A 252 14.57 21.94 13.28
C ILE A 252 13.31 21.53 12.54
N LYS A 253 12.32 22.42 12.36
CA LYS A 253 11.10 22.14 11.58
C LYS A 253 11.39 21.72 10.14
N LEU A 254 12.36 22.36 9.49
CA LEU A 254 12.80 21.95 8.16
C LEU A 254 13.43 20.56 8.18
N ALA A 255 14.28 20.26 9.16
CA ALA A 255 14.90 18.94 9.32
C ALA A 255 13.88 17.84 9.63
N GLU A 256 12.91 18.09 10.51
CA GLU A 256 11.80 17.18 10.81
C GLU A 256 10.95 16.91 9.57
N SER A 257 10.58 17.97 8.84
CA SER A 257 9.84 17.83 7.58
C SER A 257 10.63 17.00 6.57
N ALA A 258 11.95 17.21 6.47
CA ALA A 258 12.82 16.42 5.61
C ALA A 258 12.84 14.94 6.03
N GLY A 259 12.90 14.65 7.33
CA GLY A 259 12.82 13.30 7.88
C GLY A 259 11.50 12.59 7.57
N GLN A 260 10.37 13.29 7.73
CA GLN A 260 9.04 12.76 7.40
C GLN A 260 8.89 12.49 5.90
N ILE A 261 9.37 13.40 5.04
CA ILE A 261 9.35 13.23 3.59
C ILE A 261 10.26 12.06 3.17
N ILE A 262 11.42 11.88 3.81
CA ILE A 262 12.30 10.73 3.62
C ILE A 262 11.58 9.42 3.98
N ALA A 263 10.91 9.38 5.13
CA ALA A 263 10.17 8.19 5.57
C ALA A 263 9.04 7.84 4.58
N ALA A 264 8.29 8.86 4.14
CA ALA A 264 7.26 8.69 3.11
C ALA A 264 7.84 8.23 1.77
N ALA A 265 8.99 8.77 1.34
CA ALA A 265 9.66 8.35 0.13
C ALA A 265 10.09 6.87 0.20
N ARG A 266 10.65 6.44 1.33
CA ARG A 266 11.02 5.04 1.57
C ARG A 266 9.81 4.11 1.55
N GLN A 267 8.71 4.52 2.19
CA GLN A 267 7.47 3.77 2.16
C GLN A 267 6.92 3.64 0.73
N ALA A 268 6.90 4.73 -0.04
CA ALA A 268 6.48 4.73 -1.44
C ALA A 268 7.35 3.81 -2.33
N VAL A 269 8.66 3.72 -2.09
CA VAL A 269 9.52 2.73 -2.76
C VAL A 269 9.09 1.31 -2.41
N SER A 270 8.83 1.02 -1.12
CA SER A 270 8.41 -0.30 -0.66
C SER A 270 7.04 -0.72 -1.22
N ASP A 271 6.13 0.24 -1.39
CA ASP A 271 4.80 0.04 -1.95
C ASP A 271 4.80 -0.05 -3.49
N GLY A 272 5.96 0.19 -4.13
CA GLY A 272 6.10 0.19 -5.59
C GLY A 272 5.57 1.45 -6.27
N MET A 273 5.27 2.51 -5.53
CA MET A 273 4.84 3.82 -6.05
C MET A 273 6.05 4.66 -6.49
N LEU A 274 6.74 4.22 -7.54
CA LEU A 274 8.05 4.75 -7.92
C LEU A 274 8.03 6.22 -8.39
N HIS A 275 6.91 6.68 -8.95
CA HIS A 275 6.75 8.07 -9.35
C HIS A 275 6.61 8.99 -8.13
N ASP A 276 5.78 8.59 -7.16
CA ASP A 276 5.54 9.34 -5.93
C ASP A 276 6.80 9.37 -5.06
N ALA A 277 7.52 8.24 -4.96
CA ALA A 277 8.82 8.18 -4.30
C ALA A 277 9.83 9.17 -4.90
N ALA A 278 9.86 9.32 -6.24
CA ALA A 278 10.74 10.29 -6.89
C ALA A 278 10.34 11.74 -6.58
N ALA A 279 9.04 12.05 -6.58
CA ALA A 279 8.52 13.37 -6.23
C ALA A 279 8.85 13.73 -4.77
N LEU A 280 8.67 12.78 -3.85
CA LEU A 280 9.00 12.94 -2.43
C LEU A 280 10.50 13.15 -2.22
N LEU A 281 11.38 12.44 -2.94
CA LEU A 281 12.83 12.69 -2.87
C LEU A 281 13.21 14.10 -3.34
N HIS A 282 12.54 14.62 -4.37
CA HIS A 282 12.75 16.01 -4.80
C HIS A 282 12.32 17.01 -3.71
N GLN A 283 11.22 16.73 -3.01
CA GLN A 283 10.78 17.55 -1.87
C GLN A 283 11.74 17.45 -0.67
N ALA A 284 12.25 16.26 -0.36
CA ALA A 284 13.23 16.04 0.71
C ALA A 284 14.53 16.84 0.45
N ARG A 285 15.02 16.85 -0.79
CA ARG A 285 16.18 17.67 -1.20
C ARG A 285 15.91 19.16 -1.01
N ALA A 286 14.71 19.63 -1.35
CA ALA A 286 14.32 21.02 -1.15
C ALA A 286 14.24 21.41 0.34
N ALA A 287 13.95 20.44 1.22
CA ALA A 287 13.93 20.59 2.67
C ALA A 287 15.31 20.40 3.35
N ASN A 288 16.41 20.33 2.58
CA ASN A 288 17.77 20.07 3.07
C ASN A 288 17.93 18.74 3.84
N ALA A 289 17.24 17.69 3.38
CA ALA A 289 17.46 16.33 3.85
C ALA A 289 18.95 15.90 3.76
N ASP A 290 19.36 15.00 4.67
CA ASP A 290 20.71 14.42 4.66
C ASP A 290 21.01 13.77 3.30
N PRO A 291 22.02 14.24 2.55
CA PRO A 291 22.34 13.72 1.22
C PRO A 291 22.69 12.23 1.23
N ILE A 292 23.22 11.69 2.34
CA ILE A 292 23.55 10.27 2.46
C ILE A 292 22.27 9.43 2.46
N VAL A 293 21.26 9.84 3.22
CA VAL A 293 19.97 9.13 3.31
C VAL A 293 19.20 9.25 2.00
N VAL A 294 19.20 10.43 1.37
CA VAL A 294 18.60 10.63 0.05
C VAL A 294 19.26 9.72 -0.99
N ALA A 295 20.59 9.61 -1.00
CA ALA A 295 21.31 8.74 -1.93
C ALA A 295 20.99 7.25 -1.75
N ASP A 296 20.84 6.77 -0.51
CA ASP A 296 20.40 5.40 -0.22
C ASP A 296 19.01 5.12 -0.81
N ILE A 297 18.03 6.01 -0.58
CA ILE A 297 16.68 5.83 -1.12
C ILE A 297 16.67 5.95 -2.65
N GLU A 298 17.52 6.80 -3.24
CA GLU A 298 17.69 6.86 -4.70
C GLU A 298 18.24 5.56 -5.28
N GLN A 299 19.20 4.94 -4.60
CA GLN A 299 19.70 3.63 -4.98
C GLN A 299 18.61 2.56 -4.88
N GLN A 300 17.80 2.58 -3.82
CA GLN A 300 16.65 1.68 -3.67
C GLN A 300 15.61 1.90 -4.77
N LEU A 301 15.28 3.16 -5.08
CA LEU A 301 14.37 3.53 -6.17
C LEU A 301 14.90 3.07 -7.53
N ALA A 302 16.19 3.24 -7.80
CA ALA A 302 16.82 2.76 -9.03
C ALA A 302 16.74 1.23 -9.16
N SER A 303 16.99 0.49 -8.06
CA SER A 303 16.84 -0.97 -8.05
C SER A 303 15.38 -1.39 -8.26
N ALA A 304 14.43 -0.70 -7.62
CA ALA A 304 13.01 -1.00 -7.76
C ALA A 304 12.52 -0.76 -9.20
N LYS A 305 13.00 0.31 -9.85
CA LYS A 305 12.75 0.56 -11.29
C LYS A 305 13.30 -0.55 -12.17
N GLN A 306 14.50 -1.05 -11.88
CA GLN A 306 15.04 -2.20 -12.61
C GLN A 306 14.17 -3.45 -12.43
N ASP A 307 13.69 -3.71 -11.20
CA ASP A 307 12.84 -4.87 -10.92
C ASP A 307 11.45 -4.76 -11.57
N GLU A 308 10.89 -3.55 -11.71
CA GLU A 308 9.68 -3.28 -12.51
C GLU A 308 9.89 -3.66 -13.98
N VAL A 309 10.99 -3.20 -14.60
CA VAL A 309 11.33 -3.56 -15.99
C VAL A 309 11.52 -5.06 -16.15
N VAL A 310 12.18 -5.72 -15.18
CA VAL A 310 12.31 -7.20 -15.18
C VAL A 310 10.94 -7.86 -15.13
N ARG A 311 10.04 -7.42 -14.23
CA ARG A 311 8.69 -7.97 -14.09
C ARG A 311 7.90 -7.83 -15.39
N ASP A 312 7.96 -6.66 -16.03
CA ASP A 312 7.28 -6.39 -17.29
C ASP A 312 7.83 -7.25 -18.44
N LEU A 313 9.16 -7.38 -18.54
CA LEU A 313 9.78 -8.25 -19.54
C LEU A 313 9.41 -9.71 -19.33
N VAL A 314 9.42 -10.20 -18.08
CA VAL A 314 9.00 -11.57 -17.74
C VAL A 314 7.52 -11.79 -18.07
N ALA A 315 6.64 -10.83 -17.77
CA ALA A 315 5.23 -10.89 -18.13
C ALA A 315 5.04 -10.96 -19.66
N ARG A 316 5.77 -10.13 -20.42
CA ARG A 316 5.77 -10.15 -21.89
C ARG A 316 6.33 -11.45 -22.45
N ILE A 317 7.38 -12.02 -21.86
CA ILE A 317 7.93 -13.33 -22.23
C ILE A 317 6.87 -14.42 -22.06
N ASN A 318 6.24 -14.49 -20.88
CA ASN A 318 5.21 -15.48 -20.58
C ASN A 318 4.01 -15.35 -21.53
N ALA A 319 3.51 -14.13 -21.78
CA ALA A 319 2.39 -13.89 -22.68
C ALA A 319 2.66 -14.29 -24.15
N ASN A 320 3.92 -14.29 -24.58
CA ASN A 320 4.30 -14.65 -25.95
C ASN A 320 4.70 -16.12 -26.13
N THR A 321 4.82 -16.89 -25.05
CA THR A 321 5.44 -18.23 -25.06
C THR A 321 4.73 -19.21 -26.02
N ASP A 322 3.40 -19.16 -26.07
CA ASP A 322 2.57 -20.07 -26.87
C ASP A 322 2.08 -19.46 -28.19
N GLN A 323 2.70 -18.38 -28.67
CA GLN A 323 2.32 -17.74 -29.93
C GLN A 323 3.20 -18.19 -31.12
N PRO A 324 2.69 -18.14 -32.37
CA PRO A 324 3.52 -18.30 -33.56
C PRO A 324 4.61 -17.22 -33.62
N GLY A 325 5.86 -17.64 -33.80
CA GLY A 325 7.03 -16.76 -33.82
C GLY A 325 7.56 -16.36 -32.43
N ALA A 326 7.09 -17.02 -31.36
CA ALA A 326 7.49 -16.78 -29.97
C ALA A 326 9.02 -16.74 -29.79
N LEU A 327 9.74 -17.69 -30.37
CA LEU A 327 11.20 -17.78 -30.25
C LEU A 327 11.94 -16.54 -30.74
N LYS A 328 11.44 -15.89 -31.80
CA LYS A 328 12.06 -14.66 -32.32
C LYS A 328 11.81 -13.50 -31.35
N ARG A 329 10.56 -13.35 -30.89
CA ARG A 329 10.17 -12.28 -29.95
C ARG A 329 10.86 -12.42 -28.60
N ILE A 330 11.00 -13.64 -28.08
CA ILE A 330 11.71 -13.89 -26.82
C ILE A 330 13.18 -13.50 -26.95
N ARG A 331 13.84 -13.78 -28.08
CA ARG A 331 15.21 -13.30 -28.31
C ARG A 331 15.32 -11.78 -28.40
N GLU A 332 14.36 -11.13 -29.06
CA GLU A 332 14.29 -9.67 -29.11
C GLU A 332 14.13 -9.08 -27.68
N MET A 333 13.33 -9.72 -26.81
CA MET A 333 13.19 -9.33 -25.40
C MET A 333 14.44 -9.61 -24.55
N ILE A 334 15.21 -10.67 -24.84
CA ILE A 334 16.53 -10.89 -24.21
C ILE A 334 17.49 -9.77 -24.59
N GLN A 335 17.51 -9.38 -25.87
CA GLN A 335 18.35 -8.27 -26.33
C GLN A 335 17.93 -6.94 -25.69
N GLU A 336 16.62 -6.71 -25.50
CA GLU A 336 16.09 -5.58 -24.73
C GLU A 336 16.61 -5.61 -23.27
N ALA A 337 16.59 -6.79 -22.63
CA ALA A 337 17.13 -6.98 -21.28
C ALA A 337 18.66 -6.75 -21.19
N GLU A 338 19.42 -7.16 -22.21
CA GLU A 338 20.86 -6.89 -22.33
C GLU A 338 21.13 -5.39 -22.41
N THR A 339 20.37 -4.66 -23.24
CA THR A 339 20.53 -3.19 -23.35
C THR A 339 20.18 -2.45 -22.07
N ALA A 340 19.26 -3.00 -21.27
CA ALA A 340 18.88 -2.46 -19.97
C ALA A 340 19.79 -2.94 -18.82
N GLY A 341 20.79 -3.80 -19.07
CA GLY A 341 21.72 -4.29 -18.05
C GLY A 341 21.08 -5.26 -17.03
N ILE A 342 19.94 -5.86 -17.37
CA ILE A 342 19.16 -6.76 -16.50
C ILE A 342 19.06 -8.19 -17.06
N ALA A 343 19.91 -8.53 -18.04
CA ALA A 343 19.92 -9.83 -18.70
C ALA A 343 20.04 -10.99 -17.71
N ASP A 344 20.87 -10.87 -16.68
CA ASP A 344 21.09 -11.94 -15.68
C ASP A 344 19.79 -12.31 -14.94
N LYS A 345 18.91 -11.33 -14.69
CA LYS A 345 17.61 -11.55 -14.01
C LYS A 345 16.56 -12.14 -14.95
N VAL A 346 16.59 -11.79 -16.24
CA VAL A 346 15.57 -12.17 -17.24
C VAL A 346 15.89 -13.50 -17.93
N THR A 347 17.17 -13.82 -18.10
CA THR A 347 17.66 -14.99 -18.87
C THR A 347 17.05 -16.33 -18.41
N PRO A 348 16.99 -16.66 -17.10
CA PRO A 348 16.42 -17.94 -16.66
C PRO A 348 14.95 -18.12 -17.09
N TYR A 349 14.15 -17.06 -17.01
CA TYR A 349 12.76 -17.08 -17.45
C TYR A 349 12.66 -17.19 -18.97
N ALA A 350 13.52 -16.47 -19.69
CA ALA A 350 13.56 -16.50 -21.14
C ALA A 350 13.98 -17.87 -21.69
N GLU A 351 14.93 -18.56 -21.04
CA GLU A 351 15.35 -19.91 -21.39
C GLU A 351 14.23 -20.93 -21.22
N HIS A 352 13.54 -20.89 -20.08
CA HIS A 352 12.37 -21.73 -19.84
C HIS A 352 11.26 -21.48 -20.87
N ALA A 353 10.93 -20.21 -21.13
CA ALA A 353 9.95 -19.83 -22.14
C ALA A 353 10.36 -20.24 -23.56
N MET A 354 11.64 -20.12 -23.93
CA MET A 354 12.16 -20.61 -25.21
C MET A 354 11.99 -22.13 -25.34
N GLN A 355 12.15 -22.89 -24.25
CA GLN A 355 11.95 -24.33 -24.28
C GLN A 355 10.48 -24.69 -24.52
N ILE A 356 9.54 -24.01 -23.85
CA ILE A 356 8.11 -24.19 -24.09
C ILE A 356 7.76 -23.78 -25.52
N ALA A 357 8.24 -22.64 -26.00
CA ALA A 357 8.02 -22.15 -27.35
C ALA A 357 8.55 -23.13 -28.43
N ARG A 358 9.70 -23.79 -28.18
CA ARG A 358 10.21 -24.87 -29.07
C ARG A 358 9.27 -26.06 -29.10
N ASN A 359 8.76 -26.50 -27.95
CA ASN A 359 7.82 -27.61 -27.87
C ASN A 359 6.52 -27.29 -28.60
N ALA A 360 5.98 -26.07 -28.41
CA ALA A 360 4.80 -25.59 -29.12
C ALA A 360 5.03 -25.52 -30.64
N ALA A 361 6.17 -24.98 -31.08
CA ALA A 361 6.53 -24.93 -32.50
C ALA A 361 6.65 -26.34 -33.12
N ASN A 362 7.24 -27.30 -32.39
CA ASN A 362 7.32 -28.69 -32.82
C ASN A 362 5.94 -29.35 -32.94
N ALA A 363 5.04 -29.08 -31.99
CA ALA A 363 3.66 -29.57 -32.04
C ALA A 363 2.91 -29.00 -33.26
N ARG A 364 3.04 -27.70 -33.54
CA ARG A 364 2.45 -27.07 -34.73
C ARG A 364 3.03 -27.62 -36.02
N PHE A 365 4.34 -27.87 -36.05
CA PHE A 365 5.00 -28.52 -37.19
C PHE A 365 4.45 -29.93 -37.43
N ALA A 366 4.23 -30.71 -36.37
CA ALA A 366 3.62 -32.02 -36.45
C ALA A 366 2.18 -31.96 -37.00
N GLN A 367 1.38 -30.99 -36.58
CA GLN A 367 0.02 -30.73 -37.10
C GLN A 367 0.02 -30.27 -38.56
N ALA A 368 0.99 -29.44 -38.96
CA ALA A 368 1.14 -28.94 -40.33
C ALA A 368 1.57 -30.04 -41.31
N ARG A 369 2.25 -31.09 -40.82
CA ARG A 369 2.82 -32.17 -41.62
C ARG A 369 1.82 -32.90 -42.54
N PRO A 370 0.66 -33.39 -42.06
CA PRO A 370 -0.33 -34.03 -42.93
C PRO A 370 -0.90 -33.07 -44.00
N ILE A 371 -1.13 -31.80 -43.65
CA ILE A 371 -1.60 -30.76 -44.58
C ILE A 371 -0.56 -30.54 -45.68
N ALA A 372 0.71 -30.38 -45.32
CA ALA A 372 1.79 -30.24 -46.27
C ALA A 372 1.92 -31.45 -47.20
N ASN A 373 1.78 -32.68 -46.69
CA ASN A 373 1.78 -33.88 -47.53
C ASN A 373 0.61 -33.88 -48.54
N HIS A 374 -0.56 -33.37 -48.14
CA HIS A 374 -1.70 -33.23 -49.03
C HIS A 374 -1.46 -32.18 -50.12
N LEU A 375 -0.93 -31.01 -49.76
CA LEU A 375 -0.57 -29.94 -50.72
C LEU A 375 0.43 -30.41 -51.78
N VAL A 376 1.38 -31.27 -51.42
CA VAL A 376 2.30 -31.87 -52.40
C VAL A 376 1.55 -32.69 -53.44
N LYS A 377 0.58 -33.51 -53.02
CA LYS A 377 -0.24 -34.32 -53.94
C LYS A 377 -1.11 -33.46 -54.86
N GLU A 378 -1.49 -32.27 -54.42
CA GLU A 378 -2.22 -31.28 -55.23
C GLU A 378 -1.30 -30.49 -56.18
N GLY A 379 0.01 -30.77 -56.17
CA GLY A 379 0.98 -30.15 -57.06
C GLY A 379 1.63 -28.88 -56.51
N PHE A 380 1.48 -28.58 -55.22
CA PHE A 380 2.13 -27.45 -54.56
C PHE A 380 3.41 -27.87 -53.81
N ILE A 381 4.30 -26.91 -53.56
CA ILE A 381 5.47 -27.07 -52.70
C ILE A 381 5.22 -26.30 -51.40
N PRO A 382 4.90 -26.98 -50.30
CA PRO A 382 4.65 -26.35 -49.02
C PRO A 382 5.96 -25.90 -48.35
N VAL A 383 5.94 -24.69 -47.78
CA VAL A 383 6.99 -24.15 -46.91
C VAL A 383 6.40 -23.97 -45.52
N ILE A 384 6.79 -24.83 -44.59
CA ILE A 384 6.28 -24.80 -43.22
C ILE A 384 7.13 -23.85 -42.37
N GLY A 385 6.50 -22.82 -41.84
CA GLY A 385 6.96 -21.98 -40.74
C GLY A 385 6.20 -22.27 -39.45
N ASP A 386 6.56 -21.57 -38.38
CA ASP A 386 5.85 -21.68 -37.10
C ASP A 386 4.44 -21.09 -37.22
N GLY A 387 3.42 -21.94 -37.24
CA GLY A 387 2.01 -21.56 -37.38
C GLY A 387 1.61 -21.04 -38.77
N ARG A 388 2.43 -21.22 -39.80
CA ARG A 388 2.16 -20.77 -41.17
C ARG A 388 2.69 -21.76 -42.21
N ILE A 389 1.91 -22.07 -43.24
CA ILE A 389 2.33 -22.87 -44.40
C ILE A 389 2.16 -22.01 -45.65
N GLU A 390 3.20 -21.89 -46.45
CA GLU A 390 3.12 -21.23 -47.77
C GLU A 390 3.06 -22.28 -48.87
N ALA A 391 2.03 -22.26 -49.71
CA ALA A 391 1.88 -23.18 -50.82
C ALA A 391 2.37 -22.52 -52.12
N TRP A 392 3.49 -23.00 -52.65
CA TRP A 392 4.10 -22.46 -53.87
C TRP A 392 3.81 -23.36 -55.06
N THR A 393 3.43 -22.77 -56.20
CA THR A 393 3.26 -23.49 -57.47
C THR A 393 4.25 -23.00 -58.52
N LYS A 394 4.63 -23.88 -59.43
CA LYS A 394 5.50 -23.52 -60.55
C LYS A 394 4.64 -22.93 -61.67
N LEU A 395 4.98 -21.72 -62.11
CA LEU A 395 4.33 -21.11 -63.26
C LEU A 395 4.79 -21.85 -64.52
N SER A 396 3.95 -22.72 -65.06
CA SER A 396 4.18 -23.30 -66.40
C SER A 396 3.95 -22.22 -67.43
N ARG A 397 5.02 -21.78 -68.13
CA ARG A 397 4.88 -20.93 -69.30
C ARG A 397 4.50 -21.83 -70.47
N ASN A 398 3.20 -22.00 -70.69
CA ASN A 398 2.70 -22.70 -71.88
C ASN A 398 3.14 -21.92 -73.13
N GLY A 399 4.13 -22.42 -73.87
CA GLY A 399 4.38 -22.00 -75.25
C GLY A 399 5.83 -21.80 -75.72
N ASP A 400 6.82 -21.60 -74.84
CA ASP A 400 8.19 -21.31 -75.27
C ASP A 400 9.15 -22.48 -75.00
N SER A 401 9.27 -23.38 -75.98
CA SER A 401 10.17 -24.55 -75.95
C SER A 401 11.67 -24.21 -75.94
N ASN A 402 12.05 -22.93 -75.87
CA ASN A 402 13.44 -22.47 -75.90
C ASN A 402 13.89 -21.70 -74.64
N ALA A 403 13.07 -21.62 -73.59
CA ALA A 403 13.47 -20.98 -72.33
C ALA A 403 14.06 -22.00 -71.34
N GLU A 404 15.30 -22.44 -71.61
CA GLU A 404 16.10 -23.16 -70.63
C GLU A 404 16.23 -22.34 -69.32
N HIS A 405 15.67 -22.91 -68.25
CA HIS A 405 16.14 -22.81 -66.86
C HIS A 405 15.71 -21.68 -65.91
N GLN A 406 14.67 -20.87 -66.19
CA GLN A 406 14.10 -19.99 -65.13
C GLN A 406 12.66 -20.36 -64.78
N SER A 407 12.52 -21.40 -63.94
CA SER A 407 11.24 -21.79 -63.33
C SER A 407 10.77 -20.68 -62.38
N THR A 408 9.81 -19.86 -62.80
CA THR A 408 9.22 -18.84 -61.91
C THR A 408 8.18 -19.50 -61.00
N TRP A 409 8.26 -19.22 -59.70
CA TRP A 409 7.36 -19.74 -58.67
C TRP A 409 6.37 -18.66 -58.25
N VAL A 410 5.13 -19.05 -57.98
CA VAL A 410 4.08 -18.16 -57.47
C VAL A 410 3.59 -18.70 -56.14
N LEU A 411 3.44 -17.81 -55.15
CA LEU A 411 2.75 -18.13 -53.91
C LEU A 411 1.25 -18.13 -54.20
N ASP A 412 0.62 -19.30 -54.13
CA ASP A 412 -0.79 -19.45 -54.47
C ASP A 412 -1.69 -19.10 -53.27
N HIS A 413 -1.44 -19.75 -52.13
CA HIS A 413 -2.15 -19.50 -50.89
C HIS A 413 -1.26 -19.71 -49.66
N ILE A 414 -1.67 -19.10 -48.55
CA ILE A 414 -1.02 -19.18 -47.24
C ILE A 414 -2.02 -19.82 -46.29
N LEU A 415 -1.63 -20.89 -45.62
CA LEU A 415 -2.40 -21.40 -44.49
C LEU A 415 -1.82 -20.86 -43.19
N SER A 416 -2.67 -20.26 -42.36
CA SER A 416 -2.27 -19.71 -41.06
C SER A 416 -3.05 -20.41 -39.95
N LEU A 417 -2.34 -20.81 -38.90
CA LEU A 417 -2.94 -21.39 -37.70
C LEU A 417 -3.59 -20.29 -36.86
N ARG A 418 -4.90 -20.39 -36.63
CA ARG A 418 -5.64 -19.47 -35.76
C ARG A 418 -5.54 -19.91 -34.30
N GLY A 419 -5.87 -18.99 -33.38
CA GLY A 419 -5.84 -19.24 -31.93
C GLY A 419 -6.75 -20.38 -31.46
N ASN A 420 -7.74 -20.79 -32.26
CA ASN A 420 -8.61 -21.95 -32.00
C ASN A 420 -8.03 -23.29 -32.50
N GLY A 421 -6.79 -23.31 -33.00
CA GLY A 421 -6.14 -24.52 -33.53
C GLY A 421 -6.55 -24.90 -34.96
N GLU A 422 -7.39 -24.10 -35.62
CA GLU A 422 -7.78 -24.35 -37.02
C GLU A 422 -6.81 -23.70 -38.01
N TRP A 423 -6.46 -24.45 -39.05
CA TRP A 423 -5.73 -23.91 -40.21
C TRP A 423 -6.72 -23.24 -41.16
N ARG A 424 -6.50 -21.96 -41.47
CA ARG A 424 -7.29 -21.24 -42.46
C ARG A 424 -6.46 -20.88 -43.67
N THR A 425 -7.01 -21.16 -44.85
CA THR A 425 -6.43 -20.79 -46.13
C THR A 425 -6.76 -19.34 -46.45
N GLU A 426 -5.72 -18.56 -46.73
CA GLU A 426 -5.78 -17.16 -47.12
C GLU A 426 -5.09 -16.99 -48.46
N LYS A 427 -5.65 -16.17 -49.35
CA LYS A 427 -4.94 -15.73 -50.56
C LYS A 427 -3.92 -14.65 -50.18
N PRO A 428 -2.73 -14.65 -50.78
CA PRO A 428 -1.76 -13.58 -50.54
C PRO A 428 -2.37 -12.25 -50.98
N ARG A 429 -2.27 -11.23 -50.12
CA ARG A 429 -2.84 -9.89 -50.38
C ARG A 429 -2.26 -9.23 -51.63
N VAL A 430 -1.04 -9.61 -51.99
CA VAL A 430 -0.31 -9.16 -53.18
C VAL A 430 0.25 -10.40 -53.88
N PRO A 431 0.18 -10.52 -55.21
CA PRO A 431 0.80 -11.62 -55.94
C PRO A 431 2.31 -11.66 -55.66
N VAL A 432 2.79 -12.75 -55.06
CA VAL A 432 4.22 -12.93 -54.77
C VAL A 432 4.79 -13.95 -55.74
N THR A 433 5.77 -13.52 -56.54
CA THR A 433 6.51 -14.40 -57.45
C THR A 433 7.99 -14.45 -57.08
N ARG A 434 8.64 -15.58 -57.34
CA ARG A 434 10.08 -15.78 -57.09
C ARG A 434 10.72 -16.52 -58.25
N LYS A 435 11.89 -16.06 -58.71
CA LYS A 435 12.68 -16.77 -59.74
C LYS A 435 13.21 -18.12 -59.23
N THR A 436 13.48 -18.21 -57.93
CA THR A 436 13.95 -19.43 -57.26
C THR A 436 13.32 -19.53 -55.88
N LEU A 437 12.97 -20.76 -55.47
CA LEU A 437 12.61 -21.02 -54.08
C LEU A 437 13.84 -20.89 -53.17
N SER A 438 13.61 -20.63 -51.89
CA SER A 438 14.69 -20.60 -50.90
C SER A 438 15.46 -21.94 -50.89
N PRO A 439 16.81 -21.94 -50.73
CA PRO A 439 17.59 -23.17 -50.62
C PRO A 439 17.10 -24.13 -49.53
N ARG A 440 16.50 -23.60 -48.46
CA ARG A 440 15.89 -24.42 -47.38
C ARG A 440 14.68 -25.21 -47.88
N VAL A 441 13.89 -24.62 -48.78
CA VAL A 441 12.70 -25.24 -49.38
C VAL A 441 13.11 -26.30 -50.40
N MET A 442 14.09 -26.00 -51.23
CA MET A 442 14.61 -26.96 -52.22
C MET A 442 15.23 -28.21 -51.57
N ARG A 443 15.75 -28.09 -50.35
CA ARG A 443 16.24 -29.23 -49.53
C ARG A 443 15.15 -29.92 -48.72
N SER A 444 13.90 -29.46 -48.80
CA SER A 444 12.81 -30.06 -48.04
C SER A 444 12.37 -31.38 -48.69
N ARG A 445 11.94 -32.33 -47.86
CA ARG A 445 11.39 -33.61 -48.36
C ARG A 445 10.21 -33.41 -49.32
N TRP A 446 9.38 -32.40 -49.08
CA TRP A 446 8.22 -32.09 -49.90
C TRP A 446 8.60 -31.61 -51.30
N TYR A 447 9.69 -30.85 -51.42
CA TYR A 447 10.23 -30.48 -52.73
C TYR A 447 10.67 -31.72 -53.52
N HIS A 448 11.39 -32.64 -52.88
CA HIS A 448 11.82 -33.89 -53.53
C HIS A 448 10.66 -34.82 -53.87
N GLU A 449 9.66 -34.96 -52.99
CA GLU A 449 8.42 -35.70 -53.25
C GLU A 449 7.66 -35.09 -54.43
N TRP A 450 7.54 -33.77 -54.49
CA TRP A 450 6.90 -33.07 -55.62
C TRP A 450 7.65 -33.31 -56.94
N VAL A 451 8.99 -33.20 -56.94
CA VAL A 451 9.81 -33.46 -58.14
C VAL A 451 9.61 -34.91 -58.62
N ALA A 452 9.55 -35.88 -57.71
CA ALA A 452 9.31 -37.27 -58.04
C ALA A 452 7.90 -37.50 -58.62
N GLN A 453 6.88 -36.82 -58.10
CA GLN A 453 5.51 -36.87 -58.64
C GLN A 453 5.45 -36.28 -60.05
N GLN A 454 6.08 -35.14 -60.28
CA GLN A 454 6.15 -34.52 -61.62
C GLN A 454 6.87 -35.40 -62.64
N ALA A 455 7.87 -36.19 -62.21
CA ALA A 455 8.58 -37.14 -63.07
C ALA A 455 7.80 -38.44 -63.34
N SER A 456 6.78 -38.75 -62.52
CA SER A 456 5.98 -39.99 -62.62
C SER A 456 4.57 -39.78 -63.16
N SER A 457 4.09 -38.54 -63.26
CA SER A 457 2.91 -38.22 -64.06
C SER A 457 3.19 -38.57 -65.53
N PRO A 458 2.49 -39.55 -66.12
CA PRO A 458 2.63 -39.85 -67.53
C PRO A 458 2.32 -38.57 -68.30
N SER A 459 3.20 -38.17 -69.21
CA SER A 459 2.84 -37.15 -70.19
C SER A 459 1.57 -37.65 -70.89
N ASP A 460 0.48 -36.88 -70.79
CA ASP A 460 -0.74 -37.01 -71.60
C ASP A 460 -0.46 -36.74 -73.11
N SER A 461 0.67 -37.21 -73.61
CA SER A 461 1.12 -37.11 -75.00
C SER A 461 0.83 -38.37 -75.82
N GLU A 462 0.15 -39.37 -75.25
CA GLU A 462 -0.32 -40.54 -76.00
C GLU A 462 -1.83 -40.75 -75.80
N PHE A 463 -2.65 -39.73 -76.13
CA PHE A 463 -4.00 -39.99 -76.61
C PHE A 463 -4.00 -39.86 -78.13
N THR A 464 -3.78 -41.03 -78.73
CA THR A 464 -3.91 -41.42 -80.13
C THR A 464 -4.90 -40.59 -80.94
N ASP A 465 -4.33 -39.90 -81.93
CA ASP A 465 -4.69 -40.02 -83.34
C ASP A 465 -5.58 -41.24 -83.64
N GLN A 466 -6.89 -41.03 -83.80
CA GLN A 466 -7.82 -41.91 -84.54
C GLN A 466 -9.24 -41.31 -84.54
N ARG A 467 -9.52 -40.40 -85.47
CA ARG A 467 -10.81 -40.35 -86.18
C ARG A 467 -10.58 -39.90 -87.62
N VAL A 468 -10.76 -40.88 -88.51
CA VAL A 468 -11.09 -40.72 -89.94
C VAL A 468 -12.34 -39.86 -90.09
#